data_AF-A0A3N5SSP3-F1
#
_entry.id   AF-A0A3N5SSP3-F1
#
_cell.length_a   1.000
_cell.length_b   1.000
_cell.length_c   1.000
_cell.angle_alpha   90.00
_cell.angle_beta   90.00
_cell.angle_gamma   90.00
#
_symmetry.space_group_name_H-M   'P 1'
#
loop_
_entity.id
_entity.type
_entity.pdbx_description
1 polymer ?
#
loop_
_entity_poly.entity_id
_entity_poly.type
_entity_poly.pdbx_seq_one_letter_code
_entity_poly.pdbx_strand_id
1 'polypeptide(L)'
;MATETKTRNSILNLRPIRKKIWRSLLLWLVFLPLVATVIIPLLYIVSRAFTHESNQFNFPIEWIPEPITFANFTHIFADVTLPVMKWFANSLIISSVGTLIVVFLSTLSGYAFARLEFPGKRQLFSLLLFSL
;
A
#
# COMPACT_ATOMS: atom_id res chain seq x y z
N MET A 1 -11.03 68.02 -6.95
CA MET A 1 -12.23 67.27 -6.52
C MET A 1 -12.43 66.13 -7.52
N ALA A 2 -12.36 64.86 -7.08
CA ALA A 2 -12.57 63.62 -7.85
C ALA A 2 -11.36 62.86 -8.46
N THR A 3 -10.33 62.50 -7.68
CA THR A 3 -9.26 61.59 -8.16
C THR A 3 -8.76 60.53 -7.14
N GLU A 4 -9.56 60.12 -6.15
CA GLU A 4 -9.13 59.14 -5.12
C GLU A 4 -10.05 57.90 -4.95
N THR A 5 -10.94 57.63 -5.90
CA THR A 5 -12.02 56.62 -5.72
C THR A 5 -11.83 55.30 -6.48
N LYS A 6 -10.59 54.84 -6.75
CA LYS A 6 -10.39 53.54 -7.43
C LYS A 6 -9.29 52.62 -6.87
N THR A 7 -8.94 52.76 -5.60
CA THR A 7 -7.87 51.94 -5.00
C THR A 7 -8.26 51.38 -3.62
N ARG A 8 -9.50 50.92 -3.45
CA ARG A 8 -9.95 50.39 -2.16
C ARG A 8 -10.96 49.24 -2.23
N ASN A 9 -10.93 48.40 -3.27
CA ASN A 9 -11.87 47.26 -3.37
C ASN A 9 -11.23 45.95 -3.87
N SER A 10 -9.93 45.75 -3.67
CA SER A 10 -9.25 44.44 -3.86
C SER A 10 -9.13 43.67 -2.54
N ILE A 11 -10.09 43.83 -1.63
CA ILE A 11 -10.19 43.05 -0.39
C ILE A 11 -10.52 41.60 -0.74
N LEU A 12 -9.45 40.86 -1.03
CA LEU A 12 -9.19 39.49 -0.57
C LEU A 12 -10.39 38.54 -0.74
N ASN A 13 -10.51 38.00 -1.94
CA ASN A 13 -11.38 36.86 -2.26
C ASN A 13 -10.83 35.58 -1.60
N LEU A 14 -10.87 35.48 -0.26
CA LEU A 14 -10.36 34.36 0.57
C LEU A 14 -11.33 33.17 0.66
N ARG A 15 -12.47 33.25 -0.03
CA ARG A 15 -13.52 32.23 0.02
C ARG A 15 -13.13 30.84 -0.55
N PRO A 16 -12.30 30.68 -1.60
CA PRO A 16 -11.97 29.34 -2.11
C PRO A 16 -10.96 28.61 -1.23
N ILE A 17 -10.11 29.34 -0.50
CA ILE A 17 -9.06 28.77 0.36
C ILE A 17 -9.67 28.06 1.57
N ARG A 18 -10.68 28.67 2.21
CA ARG A 18 -11.39 28.07 3.35
C ARG A 18 -12.10 26.78 2.95
N LYS A 19 -12.80 26.71 1.81
CA LYS A 19 -13.45 25.46 1.35
C LYS A 19 -12.44 24.35 1.04
N LYS A 20 -11.26 24.69 0.51
CA LYS A 20 -10.18 23.73 0.24
C LYS A 20 -9.58 23.17 1.54
N ILE A 21 -9.31 24.03 2.52
CA ILE A 21 -8.79 23.62 3.85
C ILE A 21 -9.78 22.73 4.59
N TRP A 22 -11.08 23.08 4.59
CA TRP A 22 -12.10 22.26 5.24
C TRP A 22 -12.27 20.89 4.59
N ARG A 23 -12.19 20.80 3.26
CA ARG A 23 -12.16 19.51 2.55
C ARG A 23 -10.92 18.70 2.91
N SER A 24 -9.74 19.32 2.93
CA SER A 24 -8.51 18.64 3.34
C SER A 24 -8.63 18.12 4.76
N LEU A 25 -9.06 18.94 5.72
CA LEU A 25 -9.24 18.52 7.12
C LEU A 25 -10.22 17.35 7.25
N LEU A 26 -11.33 17.37 6.50
CA LEU A 26 -12.30 16.28 6.49
C LEU A 26 -11.71 14.99 5.90
N LEU A 27 -10.89 15.10 4.85
CA LEU A 27 -10.16 13.96 4.31
C LEU A 27 -9.16 13.41 5.34
N TRP A 28 -8.34 14.26 5.96
CA TRP A 28 -7.41 13.83 7.00
C TRP A 28 -8.12 13.16 8.18
N LEU A 29 -9.26 13.70 8.62
CA LEU A 29 -10.07 13.12 9.69
C LEU A 29 -10.53 11.69 9.37
N VAL A 30 -10.83 11.40 8.10
CA VAL A 30 -11.30 10.08 7.64
C VAL A 30 -10.13 9.13 7.35
N PHE A 31 -9.08 9.60 6.68
CA PHE A 31 -7.97 8.76 6.25
C PHE A 31 -7.02 8.39 7.40
N LEU A 32 -6.81 9.27 8.38
CA LEU A 32 -5.90 9.01 9.49
C LEU A 32 -6.29 7.77 10.32
N PRO A 33 -7.56 7.59 10.77
CA PRO A 33 -7.95 6.36 11.45
C PRO A 33 -7.90 5.13 10.54
N LEU A 34 -8.17 5.27 9.24
CA LEU A 34 -8.09 4.17 8.28
C LEU A 34 -6.64 3.71 8.05
N VAL A 35 -5.68 4.62 8.12
CA VAL A 35 -4.25 4.28 8.14
C VAL A 35 -3.87 3.63 9.46
N ALA A 36 -4.40 4.11 10.59
CA ALA A 36 -4.10 3.55 11.90
C ALA A 36 -4.53 2.08 12.02
N THR A 37 -5.66 1.67 11.43
CA THR A 37 -6.10 0.26 11.45
C THR A 37 -5.13 -0.69 10.73
N VAL A 38 -4.32 -0.18 9.80
CA VAL A 38 -3.29 -0.96 9.10
C VAL A 38 -1.94 -0.88 9.80
N ILE A 39 -1.54 0.32 10.24
CA ILE A 39 -0.22 0.55 10.84
C ILE A 39 -0.11 -0.07 12.23
N ILE A 40 -1.14 0.04 13.07
CA ILE A 40 -1.09 -0.48 14.45
C ILE A 40 -0.77 -1.99 14.49
N PRO A 41 -1.49 -2.89 13.78
CA PRO A 41 -1.16 -4.31 13.79
C PRO A 41 0.20 -4.60 13.14
N LEU A 42 0.63 -3.81 12.14
CA LEU A 42 1.95 -3.94 11.54
C LEU A 42 3.06 -3.66 12.58
N LEU A 43 2.95 -2.55 13.31
CA LEU A 43 3.89 -2.20 14.38
C LEU A 43 3.91 -3.25 15.49
N TYR A 44 2.74 -3.81 15.82
CA TYR A 44 2.64 -4.89 16.79
C TYR A 44 3.44 -6.14 16.35
N ILE A 45 3.25 -6.61 15.12
CA ILE A 45 3.99 -7.78 14.60
C ILE A 45 5.50 -7.51 14.58
N VAL A 46 5.92 -6.29 14.21
CA VAL A 46 7.33 -5.90 14.24
C VAL A 46 7.88 -5.96 15.67
N SER A 47 7.19 -5.39 16.65
CA SER A 47 7.59 -5.44 18.06
C SER A 47 7.73 -6.89 18.56
N ARG A 48 6.75 -7.74 18.22
CA ARG A 48 6.74 -9.16 18.57
C ARG A 48 7.89 -9.95 17.95
N ALA A 49 8.36 -9.56 16.77
CA ALA A 49 9.52 -10.18 16.15
C ALA A 49 10.81 -10.00 16.98
N PHE A 50 10.91 -8.93 17.78
CA PHE A 50 12.05 -8.64 18.66
C PHE A 50 11.83 -9.02 20.13
N THR A 51 10.68 -9.62 20.47
CA THR A 51 10.35 -10.04 21.85
C THR A 51 10.93 -11.42 22.16
N HIS A 52 11.49 -11.63 23.34
CA HIS A 52 11.97 -12.95 23.75
C HIS A 52 10.82 -13.96 23.86
N GLU A 53 11.03 -15.22 23.47
CA GLU A 53 10.03 -16.30 23.53
C GLU A 53 9.31 -16.42 24.89
N SER A 54 10.01 -16.22 26.00
CA SER A 54 9.44 -16.26 27.36
C SER A 54 8.37 -15.21 27.61
N ASN A 55 8.46 -14.06 26.92
CA ASN A 55 7.56 -12.92 27.12
C ASN A 55 6.43 -12.89 26.07
N GLN A 56 6.35 -13.89 25.18
CA GLN A 56 5.32 -13.91 24.13
C GLN A 56 3.90 -14.04 24.69
N PHE A 57 3.70 -14.69 25.84
CA PHE A 57 2.36 -14.88 26.42
C PHE A 57 2.10 -14.00 27.65
N ASN A 58 2.94 -12.99 27.89
CA ASN A 58 2.75 -12.09 29.03
C ASN A 58 1.54 -11.16 28.82
N PHE A 59 0.81 -10.94 29.92
CA PHE A 59 -0.20 -9.91 30.07
C PHE A 59 0.29 -8.91 31.13
N PRO A 60 0.29 -7.59 30.86
CA PRO A 60 -0.28 -6.88 29.72
C PRO A 60 0.54 -6.99 28.41
N ILE A 61 -0.07 -6.63 27.28
CA ILE A 61 0.60 -6.57 25.98
C ILE A 61 1.71 -5.53 26.01
N GLU A 62 2.96 -5.98 25.90
CA GLU A 62 4.13 -5.12 25.77
C GLU A 62 4.26 -4.60 24.33
N TRP A 63 4.10 -3.29 24.13
CA TRP A 63 4.28 -2.64 22.83
C TRP A 63 5.76 -2.45 22.46
N ILE A 64 6.62 -2.29 23.46
CA ILE A 64 8.07 -2.16 23.33
C ILE A 64 8.65 -3.36 24.07
N PRO A 65 9.42 -4.24 23.41
CA PRO A 65 9.94 -5.43 24.04
C PRO A 65 11.08 -5.08 24.98
N GLU A 66 11.00 -5.56 26.22
CA GLU A 66 12.05 -5.43 27.21
C GLU A 66 12.44 -6.84 27.73
N PRO A 67 13.63 -7.38 27.40
CA PRO A 67 14.68 -6.84 26.54
C PRO A 67 14.42 -7.04 25.04
N ILE A 68 14.91 -6.11 24.21
CA ILE A 68 14.97 -6.25 22.75
C ILE A 68 15.96 -7.38 22.42
N THR A 69 15.52 -8.40 21.69
CA THR A 69 16.37 -9.53 21.29
C THR A 69 16.27 -9.85 19.81
N PHE A 70 17.37 -10.36 19.25
CA PHE A 70 17.43 -10.90 17.88
C PHE A 70 17.36 -12.43 17.85
N ALA A 71 17.14 -13.07 18.99
CA ALA A 71 17.13 -14.53 19.13
C ALA A 71 16.16 -15.22 18.17
N ASN A 72 14.98 -14.65 17.95
CA ASN A 72 13.97 -15.20 17.03
C ASN A 72 14.50 -15.28 15.59
N PHE A 73 15.22 -14.25 15.14
CA PHE A 73 15.81 -14.23 13.79
C PHE A 73 16.91 -15.28 13.67
N THR A 74 17.81 -15.37 14.67
CA THR A 74 18.85 -16.40 14.66
C THR A 74 18.27 -17.81 14.71
N HIS A 75 17.21 -18.02 15.48
CA HIS A 75 16.52 -19.30 15.59
C HIS A 75 15.95 -19.74 14.23
N ILE A 76 15.24 -18.85 13.55
CA ILE A 76 14.62 -19.15 12.25
C ILE A 76 15.66 -19.48 11.16
N PHE A 77 16.84 -18.87 11.19
CA PHE A 77 17.89 -19.14 10.18
C PHE A 77 18.83 -20.28 10.55
N ALA A 78 19.02 -20.57 11.85
CA ALA A 78 19.88 -21.65 12.32
C ALA A 78 19.16 -23.01 12.42
N ASP A 79 17.83 -23.00 12.56
CA ASP A 79 17.04 -24.22 12.67
C ASP A 79 16.91 -24.93 11.32
N VAL A 80 17.51 -26.13 11.22
CA VAL A 80 17.52 -26.96 10.01
C VAL A 80 16.11 -27.48 9.67
N THR A 81 15.20 -27.55 10.65
CA THR A 81 13.81 -27.96 10.44
C THR A 81 12.96 -26.86 9.79
N LEU A 82 13.44 -25.61 9.82
CA LEU A 82 12.77 -24.43 9.26
C LEU A 82 13.56 -23.90 8.04
N PRO A 83 13.37 -24.46 6.83
CA PRO A 83 14.10 -24.04 5.64
C PRO A 83 13.58 -22.72 5.06
N VAL A 84 13.60 -21.64 5.84
CA VAL A 84 13.01 -20.33 5.50
C VAL A 84 13.62 -19.72 4.26
N MET A 85 14.93 -19.85 4.06
CA MET A 85 15.60 -19.41 2.82
C MET A 85 15.05 -20.13 1.58
N LYS A 86 14.74 -21.43 1.69
CA LYS A 86 14.18 -22.18 0.55
C LYS A 86 12.76 -21.73 0.24
N TRP A 87 11.92 -21.52 1.26
CA TRP A 87 10.57 -21.00 1.07
C TRP A 87 10.57 -19.60 0.45
N PHE A 88 11.45 -18.72 0.94
CA PHE A 88 11.62 -17.39 0.38
C PHE A 88 12.09 -17.45 -1.08
N ALA A 89 13.11 -18.26 -1.38
CA ALA A 89 13.62 -18.42 -2.75
C ALA A 89 12.56 -19.00 -3.69
N ASN A 90 11.80 -20.01 -3.26
CA ASN A 90 10.72 -20.58 -4.06
C ASN A 90 9.65 -19.53 -4.39
N SER A 91 9.19 -18.76 -3.41
CA SER A 91 8.23 -17.68 -3.63
C SER A 91 8.78 -16.59 -4.53
N LEU A 92 10.05 -16.22 -4.36
CA LEU A 92 10.71 -15.23 -5.20
C LEU A 92 10.80 -15.70 -6.66
N ILE A 93 11.17 -16.96 -6.89
CA ILE A 93 11.26 -17.54 -8.23
C ILE A 93 9.87 -17.60 -8.88
N ILE A 94 8.88 -18.16 -8.17
CA ILE A 94 7.53 -18.34 -8.70
C ILE A 94 6.88 -16.99 -9.02
N SER A 95 6.97 -16.02 -8.11
CA SER A 95 6.39 -14.67 -8.33
C SER A 95 7.10 -13.93 -9.47
N SER A 96 8.43 -14.02 -9.57
CA SER A 96 9.19 -13.32 -10.61
C SER A 96 8.93 -13.94 -11.99
N VAL A 97 9.04 -15.26 -12.12
CA VAL A 97 8.78 -15.97 -13.38
C VAL A 97 7.33 -15.80 -13.79
N GLY A 98 6.39 -15.95 -12.85
CA GLY A 98 4.97 -15.73 -13.09
C GLY A 98 4.68 -14.31 -13.61
N THR A 99 5.24 -13.30 -12.95
CA THR A 99 5.08 -11.90 -13.38
C THR A 99 5.65 -11.67 -14.78
N LEU A 100 6.84 -12.19 -15.10
CA LEU A 100 7.44 -12.04 -16.42
C LEU A 100 6.57 -12.66 -17.51
N ILE A 101 6.08 -13.88 -17.29
CA ILE A 101 5.19 -14.57 -18.24
C ILE A 101 3.89 -13.79 -18.42
N VAL A 102 3.26 -13.38 -17.31
CA VAL A 102 1.99 -12.65 -17.34
C VAL A 102 2.16 -11.31 -18.06
N VAL A 103 3.21 -10.55 -17.76
CA VAL A 103 3.48 -9.25 -18.40
C VAL A 103 3.75 -9.45 -19.90
N PHE A 104 4.56 -10.44 -20.27
CA PHE A 104 4.84 -10.75 -21.67
C PHE A 104 3.56 -11.07 -22.44
N LEU A 105 2.77 -12.02 -21.96
CA LEU A 105 1.51 -12.41 -22.59
C LEU A 105 0.49 -11.27 -22.60
N SER A 106 0.34 -10.55 -21.49
CA SER A 106 -0.60 -9.42 -21.39
C SER A 106 -0.23 -8.30 -22.36
N THR A 107 1.06 -8.06 -22.58
CA THR A 107 1.53 -7.05 -23.54
C THR A 107 1.23 -7.47 -24.98
N LEU A 108 1.47 -8.74 -25.33
CA LEU A 108 1.13 -9.29 -26.66
C LEU A 108 -0.38 -9.24 -26.91
N SER A 109 -1.19 -9.69 -25.95
CA SER A 109 -2.65 -9.63 -26.04
C SER A 109 -3.14 -8.19 -26.13
N GLY A 110 -2.60 -7.28 -25.31
CA GLY A 110 -2.91 -5.86 -25.36
C GLY A 110 -2.58 -5.24 -26.72
N TYR A 111 -1.44 -5.59 -27.31
CA TYR A 111 -1.06 -5.14 -28.65
C TYR A 111 -2.02 -5.65 -29.73
N ALA A 112 -2.41 -6.93 -29.67
CA ALA A 112 -3.38 -7.51 -30.60
C ALA A 112 -4.72 -6.78 -30.54
N PHE A 113 -5.24 -6.49 -29.34
CA PHE A 113 -6.47 -5.70 -29.18
C PHE A 113 -6.30 -4.23 -29.60
N ALA A 114 -5.12 -3.62 -29.40
CA ALA A 114 -4.92 -2.21 -29.72
C ALA A 114 -4.65 -1.94 -31.21
N ARG A 115 -3.93 -2.82 -31.91
CA ARG A 115 -3.40 -2.57 -33.26
C ARG A 115 -3.90 -3.50 -34.36
N LEU A 116 -4.30 -4.73 -34.04
CA LEU A 116 -4.78 -5.67 -35.05
C LEU A 116 -6.30 -5.60 -35.21
N GLU A 117 -6.76 -5.76 -36.44
CA GLU A 117 -8.17 -5.95 -36.78
C GLU A 117 -8.39 -7.43 -37.10
N PHE A 118 -9.17 -8.11 -36.27
CA PHE A 118 -9.48 -9.54 -36.42
C PHE A 118 -10.96 -9.80 -36.15
N PRO A 119 -11.57 -10.81 -36.80
CA PRO A 119 -12.97 -11.16 -36.58
C PRO A 119 -13.19 -11.65 -35.14
N GLY A 120 -14.22 -11.17 -34.46
CA GLY A 120 -14.55 -11.55 -33.07
C GLY A 120 -13.92 -10.66 -31.97
N LYS A 121 -13.13 -9.64 -32.35
CA LYS A 121 -12.45 -8.73 -31.41
C LYS A 121 -13.37 -8.08 -30.37
N ARG A 122 -14.57 -7.65 -30.77
CA ARG A 122 -15.51 -6.95 -29.88
C ARG A 122 -16.10 -7.88 -28.82
N GLN A 123 -16.39 -9.12 -29.18
CA GLN A 123 -16.91 -10.14 -28.27
C GLN A 123 -15.86 -10.52 -27.23
N LEU A 124 -14.62 -10.79 -27.68
CA LEU A 124 -13.50 -11.12 -26.79
C LEU A 124 -13.15 -9.96 -25.85
N PHE A 125 -13.17 -8.72 -26.34
CA PHE A 125 -12.96 -7.55 -25.48
C PHE A 125 -14.07 -7.37 -24.44
N SER A 126 -15.33 -7.63 -24.80
CA SER A 126 -16.45 -7.58 -23.85
C SER A 126 -16.35 -8.66 -22.77
N LEU A 127 -15.89 -9.86 -23.12
CA LEU A 127 -15.64 -10.93 -22.14
C LEU A 127 -14.52 -10.55 -21.17
N LEU A 128 -13.45 -9.93 -21.66
CA LEU A 128 -12.37 -9.42 -20.83
C LEU A 128 -12.90 -8.38 -19.82
N LEU A 129 -13.70 -7.41 -20.29
CA LEU A 129 -14.32 -6.42 -19.40
C LEU A 129 -15.27 -7.02 -18.37
N PHE A 130 -15.95 -8.12 -18.69
CA PHE A 130 -16.82 -8.82 -17.75
C PHE A 130 -16.03 -9.61 -16.70
N SER A 131 -14.80 -10.05 -17.03
CA SER A 131 -13.96 -10.82 -16.11
C SER A 131 -13.20 -9.99 -15.07
N LEU A 132 -13.13 -8.67 -15.25
CA LEU A 132 -12.43 -7.73 -14.38
C LEU A 132 -13.34 -7.25 -13.24
#